data_AF-A0A2V0QAM4-F1
#
_entry.id   AF-A0A2V0QAM4-F1
#
_cell.length_a   1.000
_cell.length_b   1.000
_cell.length_c   1.000
_cell.angle_alpha   90.00
_cell.angle_beta   90.00
_cell.angle_gamma   90.00
#
_symmetry.space_group_name_H-M   'P 1'
#
loop_
_entity.id
_entity.type
_entity.pdbx_description
1 polymer ?
#
loop_
_entity_poly.entity_id
_entity_poly.type
_entity_poly.pdbx_seq_one_letter_code
_entity_poly.pdbx_strand_id
1 'polypeptide(L)'
;MQDLASEVKTYTGIEHATLLDHIGAFTTDTELSITTGLIEQCKALIASHLQDQAALARREAVLSGLASLGYEVREGMATAWAETGKVVLRKAATPGYGVEVGGKADNGRLQVRAVALSSDRDRARDRDIETIWCGEFQRLQDLLKDKGSELLIERALSVGEVPLKETNISEPGVETFIAQQKTLHK
;
A
#
# COMPACT_ATOMS: atom_id res chain seq x y z
N MET A 1 30.81 -15.15 -2.66
CA MET A 1 29.72 -16.15 -2.64
C MET A 1 29.18 -16.38 -1.24
N GLN A 2 30.05 -16.68 -0.26
CA GLN A 2 29.62 -16.96 1.11
C GLN A 2 28.96 -15.76 1.82
N ASP A 3 29.44 -14.54 1.56
CA ASP A 3 28.81 -13.30 2.05
C ASP A 3 27.41 -13.10 1.46
N LEU A 4 27.27 -13.27 0.14
CA LEU A 4 25.99 -13.14 -0.57
C LEU A 4 24.98 -14.22 -0.12
N ALA A 5 25.44 -15.44 0.16
CA ALA A 5 24.61 -16.50 0.73
C ALA A 5 24.08 -16.14 2.12
N SER A 6 24.95 -15.55 2.95
CA SER A 6 24.60 -15.11 4.30
C SER A 6 23.59 -13.96 4.26
N GLU A 7 23.73 -13.07 3.28
CA GLU A 7 22.79 -11.98 3.03
C GLU A 7 21.42 -12.50 2.57
N VAL A 8 21.37 -13.40 1.58
CA VAL A 8 20.12 -14.06 1.14
C VAL A 8 19.44 -14.76 2.33
N LYS A 9 20.19 -15.54 3.12
CA LYS A 9 19.64 -16.22 4.29
C LYS A 9 19.04 -15.26 5.33
N THR A 10 19.62 -14.07 5.47
CA THR A 10 19.15 -13.06 6.42
C THR A 10 17.86 -12.41 5.95
N TYR A 11 17.73 -12.12 4.65
CA TYR A 11 16.56 -11.42 4.11
C TYR A 11 15.40 -12.34 3.75
N THR A 12 15.67 -13.53 3.22
CA THR A 12 14.61 -14.38 2.63
C THR A 12 14.24 -15.60 3.47
N GLY A 13 14.86 -15.80 4.63
CA GLY A 13 14.60 -16.96 5.49
C GLY A 13 14.82 -18.31 4.79
N ILE A 14 14.00 -19.32 5.10
CA ILE A 14 14.11 -20.70 4.59
C ILE A 14 13.44 -20.86 3.20
N GLU A 15 12.73 -19.85 2.70
CA GLU A 15 11.90 -19.94 1.48
C GLU A 15 12.71 -20.26 0.21
N HIS A 16 14.02 -20.01 0.22
CA HIS A 16 14.93 -20.33 -0.87
C HIS A 16 16.01 -21.36 -0.49
N ALA A 17 15.63 -22.37 0.32
CA ALA A 17 16.53 -23.46 0.74
C ALA A 17 17.29 -24.09 -0.44
N THR A 18 16.60 -24.34 -1.57
CA THR A 18 17.22 -24.91 -2.78
C THR A 18 18.31 -24.02 -3.38
N LEU A 19 18.15 -22.69 -3.34
CA LEU A 19 19.20 -21.77 -3.81
C LEU A 19 20.37 -21.71 -2.82
N LEU A 20 20.07 -21.70 -1.52
CA LEU A 20 21.08 -21.76 -0.47
C LEU A 20 21.92 -23.04 -0.55
N ASP A 21 21.29 -24.18 -0.85
CA ASP A 21 21.97 -25.46 -1.09
C ASP A 21 22.88 -25.40 -2.32
N HIS A 22 22.40 -24.81 -3.43
CA HIS A 22 23.23 -24.60 -4.63
C HIS A 22 24.43 -23.67 -4.38
N ILE A 23 24.27 -22.65 -3.53
CA ILE A 23 25.39 -21.79 -3.13
C ILE A 23 26.34 -22.53 -2.16
N GLY A 24 25.82 -23.39 -1.30
CA GLY A 24 26.60 -24.20 -0.37
C GLY A 24 27.42 -25.30 -1.05
N ALA A 25 26.95 -25.81 -2.18
CA ALA A 25 27.66 -26.80 -3.01
C ALA A 25 28.76 -26.19 -3.92
N PHE A 26 28.97 -24.87 -3.83
CA PHE A 26 29.89 -24.14 -4.69
C PHE A 26 31.35 -24.47 -4.36
N THR A 27 32.14 -24.84 -5.37
CA THR A 27 33.58 -25.15 -5.24
C THR A 27 34.43 -24.25 -6.14
N THR A 28 35.75 -24.27 -5.95
CA THR A 28 36.72 -23.49 -6.75
C THR A 28 36.76 -23.88 -8.24
N ASP A 29 36.23 -25.06 -8.61
CA ASP A 29 36.16 -25.54 -10.00
C ASP A 29 34.82 -25.21 -10.69
N THR A 30 33.94 -24.46 -10.02
CA THR A 30 32.63 -24.12 -10.60
C THR A 30 32.80 -23.19 -11.81
N GLU A 31 32.10 -23.51 -12.90
CA GLU A 31 32.15 -22.71 -14.12
C GLU A 31 31.74 -21.25 -13.88
N LEU A 32 32.44 -20.31 -14.51
CA LEU A 32 32.19 -18.87 -14.34
C LEU A 32 30.75 -18.47 -14.74
N SER A 33 30.18 -19.15 -15.75
CA SER A 33 28.80 -18.95 -16.21
C SER A 33 27.78 -19.30 -15.11
N ILE A 34 27.95 -20.45 -14.45
CA ILE A 34 27.13 -20.92 -13.33
C ILE A 34 27.25 -19.95 -12.15
N THR A 35 28.48 -19.54 -11.84
CA THR A 35 28.78 -18.58 -10.77
C THR A 35 28.04 -17.26 -10.97
N THR A 36 28.13 -16.71 -12.18
CA THR A 36 27.48 -15.46 -12.54
C THR A 36 25.96 -15.60 -12.47
N GLY A 37 25.41 -16.72 -12.97
CA GLY A 37 23.98 -17.01 -12.90
C GLY A 37 23.44 -17.10 -11.48
N LEU A 38 24.19 -17.71 -10.54
CA LEU A 38 23.80 -17.75 -9.12
C LEU A 38 23.86 -16.37 -8.48
N ILE A 39 24.90 -15.57 -8.76
CA ILE A 39 25.03 -14.21 -8.23
C ILE A 39 23.84 -13.35 -8.65
N GLU A 40 23.47 -13.39 -9.93
CA GLU A 40 22.33 -12.61 -10.44
C GLU A 40 21.00 -13.06 -9.82
N GLN A 41 20.80 -14.37 -9.61
CA GLN A 41 19.62 -14.88 -8.90
C GLN A 41 19.56 -14.38 -7.45
N CYS A 42 20.69 -14.41 -6.73
CA CYS A 42 20.75 -13.90 -5.35
C CYS A 42 20.43 -12.41 -5.28
N LYS A 43 21.03 -11.61 -6.16
CA LYS A 43 20.78 -10.17 -6.24
C LYS A 43 19.32 -9.87 -6.54
N ALA A 44 18.71 -10.60 -7.48
CA ALA A 44 17.30 -10.42 -7.84
C ALA A 44 16.38 -10.72 -6.65
N LEU A 45 16.66 -11.77 -5.88
CA LEU A 45 15.89 -12.10 -4.67
C LEU A 45 16.02 -11.05 -3.58
N ILE A 46 17.24 -10.61 -3.28
CA ILE A 46 17.47 -9.53 -2.30
C ILE A 46 16.74 -8.26 -2.74
N ALA A 47 16.87 -7.88 -4.01
CA ALA A 47 16.20 -6.70 -4.56
C ALA A 47 14.67 -6.80 -4.45
N SER A 48 14.09 -7.97 -4.75
CA SER A 48 12.64 -8.21 -4.61
C SER A 48 12.21 -8.07 -3.15
N HIS A 49 12.93 -8.69 -2.22
CA HIS A 49 12.60 -8.63 -0.79
C HIS A 49 12.67 -7.21 -0.24
N LEU A 50 13.73 -6.46 -0.59
CA LEU A 50 13.86 -5.05 -0.19
C LEU A 50 12.74 -4.19 -0.78
N GLN A 51 12.30 -4.47 -2.01
CA GLN A 51 11.19 -3.77 -2.63
C GLN A 51 9.88 -4.02 -1.87
N ASP A 52 9.63 -5.26 -1.45
CA ASP A 52 8.44 -5.64 -0.69
C ASP A 52 8.42 -4.99 0.71
N GLN A 53 9.56 -5.02 1.40
CA GLN A 53 9.73 -4.32 2.68
C GLN A 53 9.51 -2.81 2.54
N ALA A 54 10.09 -2.19 1.51
CA ALA A 54 9.92 -0.77 1.27
C ALA A 54 8.46 -0.43 0.93
N ALA A 55 7.75 -1.30 0.19
CA ALA A 55 6.34 -1.12 -0.13
C ALA A 55 5.45 -1.22 1.13
N LEU A 56 5.73 -2.18 2.02
CA LEU A 56 5.04 -2.30 3.29
C LEU A 56 5.28 -1.05 4.17
N ALA A 57 6.54 -0.66 4.35
CA ALA A 57 6.90 0.51 5.15
C ALA A 57 6.23 1.79 4.64
N ARG A 58 6.11 1.98 3.32
CA ARG A 58 5.36 3.11 2.73
C ARG A 58 3.88 3.09 3.10
N ARG A 59 3.23 1.92 3.00
CA ARG A 59 1.81 1.77 3.36
C ARG A 59 1.61 2.07 4.85
N GLU A 60 2.46 1.53 5.71
CA GLU A 60 2.41 1.76 7.15
C GLU A 60 2.66 3.21 7.52
N ALA A 61 3.60 3.90 6.86
CA ALA A 61 3.85 5.31 7.08
C ALA A 61 2.61 6.17 6.78
N VAL A 62 1.96 5.94 5.63
CA VAL A 62 0.74 6.65 5.24
C VAL A 62 -0.40 6.37 6.22
N LEU A 63 -0.62 5.11 6.58
CA LEU A 63 -1.66 4.72 7.54
C LEU A 63 -1.38 5.31 8.92
N SER A 64 -0.15 5.26 9.42
CA SER A 64 0.24 5.85 10.70
C SER A 64 0.05 7.38 10.72
N GLY A 65 0.36 8.05 9.60
CA GLY A 65 0.08 9.48 9.43
C GLY A 65 -1.41 9.79 9.50
N LEU A 66 -2.25 9.03 8.80
CA LEU A 66 -3.71 9.16 8.88
C LEU A 66 -4.25 8.85 10.28
N ALA A 67 -3.73 7.84 10.97
CA ALA A 67 -4.08 7.54 12.35
C ALA A 67 -3.79 8.72 13.29
N SER A 68 -2.65 9.39 13.10
CA SER A 68 -2.26 10.59 13.86
C SER A 68 -3.20 11.78 13.61
N LEU A 69 -3.88 11.80 12.46
CA LEU A 69 -4.92 12.77 12.12
C LEU A 69 -6.32 12.36 12.60
N GLY A 70 -6.45 11.23 13.30
CA GLY A 70 -7.69 10.73 13.87
C GLY A 70 -8.52 9.82 12.94
N TYR A 71 -7.92 9.30 11.86
CA TYR A 71 -8.53 8.26 11.06
C TYR A 71 -8.39 6.89 11.73
N GLU A 72 -9.39 6.04 11.56
CA GLU A 72 -9.41 4.70 12.13
C GLU A 72 -8.53 3.76 11.30
N VAL A 73 -7.38 3.38 11.87
CA VAL A 73 -6.47 2.37 11.31
C VAL A 73 -6.51 1.12 12.18
N ARG A 74 -6.59 -0.05 11.54
CA ARG A 74 -6.58 -1.36 12.21
C ARG A 74 -5.41 -2.19 11.73
N GLU A 75 -5.05 -3.17 12.55
CA GLU A 75 -4.07 -4.19 12.17
C GLU A 75 -4.48 -4.88 10.85
N GLY A 76 -3.50 -5.22 10.02
CA GLY A 76 -3.73 -5.87 8.73
C GLY A 76 -4.19 -4.95 7.60
N MET A 77 -4.49 -3.67 7.85
CA MET A 77 -4.90 -2.74 6.77
C MET A 77 -3.82 -2.52 5.71
N ALA A 78 -2.53 -2.52 6.09
CA ALA A 78 -1.44 -2.40 5.12
C ALA A 78 -1.40 -3.60 4.16
N THR A 79 -1.62 -4.81 4.67
CA THR A 79 -1.72 -6.04 3.88
C THR A 79 -2.98 -6.05 3.02
N ALA A 80 -4.14 -5.71 3.61
CA ALA A 80 -5.39 -5.60 2.87
C ALA A 80 -5.29 -4.58 1.73
N TRP A 81 -4.63 -3.44 1.96
CA TRP A 81 -4.37 -2.46 0.90
C TRP A 81 -3.50 -3.06 -0.22
N ALA A 82 -2.46 -3.82 0.11
CA ALA A 82 -1.65 -4.48 -0.91
C ALA A 82 -2.48 -5.46 -1.77
N GLU A 83 -3.37 -6.22 -1.13
CA GLU A 83 -4.19 -7.25 -1.79
C GLU A 83 -5.34 -6.66 -2.64
N THR A 84 -6.07 -5.69 -2.10
CA THR A 84 -7.25 -5.10 -2.76
C THR A 84 -6.90 -3.90 -3.65
N GLY A 85 -5.69 -3.37 -3.50
CA GLY A 85 -5.24 -2.13 -4.15
C GLY A 85 -5.80 -0.85 -3.56
N LYS A 86 -6.65 -0.92 -2.51
CA LYS A 86 -7.18 0.26 -1.80
C LYS A 86 -7.78 -0.05 -0.43
N VAL A 87 -7.81 0.95 0.44
CA VAL A 87 -8.48 0.92 1.73
C VAL A 87 -9.25 2.19 1.98
N VAL A 88 -10.34 2.10 2.75
CA VAL A 88 -11.15 3.24 3.17
C VAL A 88 -11.07 3.38 4.68
N LEU A 89 -10.68 4.57 5.14
CA LEU A 89 -10.55 4.91 6.55
C LEU A 89 -11.69 5.84 6.97
N ARG A 90 -12.29 5.53 8.13
CA ARG A 90 -13.32 6.38 8.76
C ARG A 90 -12.68 7.38 9.70
N LYS A 91 -13.41 8.44 10.01
CA LYS A 91 -13.04 9.39 11.07
C LYS A 91 -14.26 9.74 11.90
N ALA A 92 -14.19 9.50 13.21
CA ALA A 92 -15.31 9.72 14.12
C ALA A 92 -15.83 11.17 14.11
N ALA A 93 -14.94 12.15 13.89
CA ALA A 93 -15.30 13.57 13.83
C ALA A 93 -16.12 13.96 12.59
N THR A 94 -16.14 13.11 11.55
CA THR A 94 -16.91 13.32 10.31
C THR A 94 -17.75 12.09 9.98
N PRO A 95 -18.79 11.79 10.78
CA PRO A 95 -19.64 10.62 10.55
C PRO A 95 -20.24 10.61 9.14
N GLY A 96 -20.26 9.44 8.50
CA GLY A 96 -20.75 9.29 7.14
C GLY A 96 -19.73 9.62 6.04
N TYR A 97 -18.52 10.07 6.42
CA TYR A 97 -17.43 10.38 5.50
C TYR A 97 -16.14 9.66 5.89
N GLY A 98 -15.25 9.50 4.92
CA GLY A 98 -13.95 8.89 5.11
C GLY A 98 -12.96 9.28 4.02
N VAL A 99 -11.82 8.61 4.03
CA VAL A 99 -10.76 8.77 3.03
C VAL A 99 -10.46 7.42 2.40
N GLU A 100 -10.52 7.36 1.07
CA GLU A 100 -10.02 6.22 0.30
C GLU A 100 -8.56 6.48 -0.07
N VAL A 101 -7.69 5.54 0.28
CA VAL A 101 -6.31 5.49 -0.17
C VAL A 101 -6.20 4.30 -1.12
N GLY A 102 -5.83 4.54 -2.37
CA GLY A 102 -5.73 3.53 -3.41
C GLY A 102 -4.46 3.64 -4.23
N GLY A 103 -4.24 2.63 -5.07
CA GLY A 103 -3.06 2.51 -5.91
C GLY A 103 -2.09 1.45 -5.39
N LYS A 104 -1.20 1.00 -6.28
CA LYS A 104 -0.15 0.05 -5.95
C LYS A 104 1.02 0.81 -5.36
N ALA A 105 1.06 0.93 -4.02
CA ALA A 105 2.15 1.57 -3.30
C ALA A 105 3.55 1.01 -3.66
N ASP A 106 3.60 -0.17 -4.28
CA ASP A 106 4.81 -0.83 -4.78
C ASP A 106 5.57 0.02 -5.81
N ASN A 107 4.89 0.86 -6.61
CA ASN A 107 5.54 1.78 -7.55
C ASN A 107 5.69 3.22 -7.01
N GLY A 108 5.40 3.44 -5.74
CA GLY A 108 5.49 4.75 -5.08
C GLY A 108 4.38 5.73 -5.44
N ARG A 109 3.41 5.37 -6.29
CA ARG A 109 2.26 6.21 -6.63
C ARG A 109 1.00 5.75 -5.91
N LEU A 110 0.26 6.71 -5.39
CA LEU A 110 -1.01 6.48 -4.72
C LEU A 110 -2.01 7.55 -5.12
N GLN A 111 -3.29 7.24 -4.95
CA GLN A 111 -4.39 8.18 -5.07
C GLN A 111 -5.09 8.25 -3.72
N VAL A 112 -5.37 9.47 -3.26
CA VAL A 112 -6.14 9.69 -2.05
C VAL A 112 -7.31 10.60 -2.34
N ARG A 113 -8.46 10.31 -1.76
CA ARG A 113 -9.68 11.12 -1.94
C ARG A 113 -10.58 11.03 -0.72
N ALA A 114 -11.29 12.12 -0.43
CA ALA A 114 -12.46 12.05 0.43
C ALA A 114 -13.54 11.18 -0.24
N VAL A 115 -14.29 10.45 0.57
CA VAL A 115 -15.38 9.57 0.13
C VAL A 115 -16.59 9.68 1.06
N ALA A 116 -17.74 9.42 0.48
CA ALA A 116 -19.00 9.23 1.17
C ALA A 116 -19.19 7.76 1.56
N LEU A 117 -19.56 7.49 2.81
CA LEU A 117 -19.74 6.14 3.34
C LEU A 117 -21.20 5.66 3.30
N SER A 118 -22.11 6.54 2.90
CA SER A 118 -23.52 6.29 2.72
C SER A 118 -24.04 7.14 1.57
N SER A 119 -25.01 6.61 0.83
CA SER A 119 -25.77 7.33 -0.19
C SER A 119 -26.76 8.33 0.42
N ASP A 120 -27.15 8.15 1.68
CA ASP A 120 -28.07 9.02 2.43
C ASP A 120 -27.35 10.21 3.11
N ARG A 121 -26.20 10.63 2.57
CA ARG A 121 -25.45 11.74 3.12
C ARG A 121 -26.08 13.08 2.77
N ASP A 122 -25.81 14.07 3.62
CA ASP A 122 -26.06 15.47 3.31
C ASP A 122 -25.02 16.00 2.31
N ARG A 123 -25.38 16.05 1.02
CA ARG A 123 -24.51 16.57 -0.06
C ARG A 123 -24.12 18.02 0.11
N ALA A 124 -24.82 18.82 0.92
CA ALA A 124 -24.40 20.19 1.22
C ALA A 124 -23.05 20.21 1.96
N ARG A 125 -22.71 19.13 2.66
CA ARG A 125 -21.46 18.98 3.42
C ARG A 125 -20.29 18.45 2.60
N ASP A 126 -20.52 17.95 1.39
CA ASP A 126 -19.45 17.35 0.56
C ASP A 126 -18.28 18.33 0.38
N ARG A 127 -18.58 19.61 0.09
CA ARG A 127 -17.57 20.66 -0.10
C ARG A 127 -16.79 20.97 1.18
N ASP A 128 -17.47 20.96 2.33
CA ASP A 128 -16.83 21.18 3.63
C ASP A 128 -15.88 20.03 3.96
N ILE A 129 -16.31 18.79 3.68
CA ILE A 129 -15.50 17.58 3.88
C ILE A 129 -14.27 17.61 2.98
N GLU A 130 -14.41 17.97 1.70
CA GLU A 130 -13.28 18.13 0.80
C GLU A 130 -12.33 19.25 1.25
N THR A 131 -12.86 20.37 1.77
CA THR A 131 -12.06 21.46 2.31
C THR A 131 -11.24 21.00 3.52
N ILE A 132 -11.86 20.27 4.45
CA ILE A 132 -11.18 19.65 5.59
C ILE A 132 -10.11 18.69 5.09
N TRP A 133 -10.46 17.82 4.14
CA TRP A 133 -9.53 16.85 3.56
C TRP A 133 -8.31 17.51 2.93
N CYS A 134 -8.46 18.57 2.13
CA CYS A 134 -7.33 19.31 1.56
C CYS A 134 -6.37 19.82 2.65
N GLY A 135 -6.90 20.36 3.75
CA GLY A 135 -6.09 20.80 4.88
C GLY A 135 -5.41 19.65 5.63
N GLU A 136 -6.09 18.51 5.78
CA GLU A 136 -5.53 17.32 6.42
C GLU A 136 -4.49 16.62 5.56
N PHE A 137 -4.66 16.61 4.24
CA PHE A 137 -3.66 16.10 3.32
C PHE A 137 -2.36 16.89 3.45
N GLN A 138 -2.42 18.23 3.56
CA GLN A 138 -1.23 19.04 3.81
C GLN A 138 -0.55 18.66 5.13
N ARG A 139 -1.31 18.46 6.21
CA ARG A 139 -0.75 18.00 7.49
C ARG A 139 -0.15 16.59 7.39
N LEU A 140 -0.77 15.70 6.60
CA LEU A 140 -0.22 14.37 6.33
C LEU A 140 1.13 14.48 5.61
N GLN A 141 1.27 15.37 4.63
CA GLN A 141 2.55 15.62 3.96
C GLN A 141 3.61 16.07 4.97
N ASP A 142 3.27 17.00 5.87
CA ASP A 142 4.19 17.50 6.89
C ASP A 142 4.62 16.38 7.87
N LEU A 143 3.66 15.58 8.37
CA LEU A 143 3.92 14.44 9.26
C LEU A 143 4.84 13.38 8.64
N LEU A 144 4.67 13.10 7.35
CA LEU A 144 5.52 12.16 6.64
C LEU A 144 6.91 12.75 6.42
N LYS A 145 6.99 14.04 6.08
CA LYS A 145 8.25 14.75 5.87
C LYS A 145 9.13 14.76 7.11
N ASP A 146 8.53 14.98 8.28
CA ASP A 146 9.22 14.91 9.58
C ASP A 146 9.80 13.51 9.87
N LYS A 147 9.24 12.47 9.26
CA LYS A 147 9.72 11.08 9.34
C LYS A 147 10.66 10.70 8.18
N GLY A 148 11.09 11.66 7.37
CA GLY A 148 11.97 11.43 6.22
C GLY A 148 11.28 10.81 5.00
N SER A 149 9.94 10.83 4.95
CA SER A 149 9.14 10.40 3.80
C SER A 149 8.49 11.59 3.11
N GLU A 150 8.43 11.61 1.78
CA GLU A 150 7.78 12.71 1.06
C GLU A 150 6.58 12.23 0.25
N LEU A 151 5.51 13.03 0.24
CA LEU A 151 4.40 12.88 -0.69
C LEU A 151 4.40 14.06 -1.66
N LEU A 152 4.65 13.78 -2.93
CA LEU A 152 4.61 14.78 -4.01
C LEU A 152 3.25 14.72 -4.71
N ILE A 153 2.63 15.89 -4.90
CA ILE A 153 1.36 16.00 -5.60
C ILE A 153 1.64 16.02 -7.11
N GLU A 154 1.32 14.93 -7.80
CA GLU A 154 1.35 14.90 -9.26
C GLU A 154 0.10 15.55 -9.89
N ARG A 155 -1.05 15.40 -9.23
CA ARG A 155 -2.34 15.95 -9.67
C ARG A 155 -3.26 16.15 -8.48
N ALA A 156 -3.90 17.32 -8.41
CA ALA A 156 -4.95 17.63 -7.46
C ALA A 156 -6.21 18.09 -8.19
N LEU A 157 -7.37 17.80 -7.60
CA LEU A 157 -8.67 18.34 -8.02
C LEU A 157 -9.11 19.38 -6.99
N SER A 158 -9.80 20.42 -7.44
CA SER A 158 -10.33 21.47 -6.57
C SER A 158 -11.54 20.95 -5.80
N VAL A 159 -11.83 21.59 -4.65
CA VAL A 159 -13.02 21.31 -3.85
C VAL A 159 -14.30 21.44 -4.69
N GLY A 160 -15.08 20.37 -4.74
CA GLY A 160 -16.32 20.24 -5.50
C GLY A 160 -16.14 20.19 -7.01
N GLU A 161 -14.93 19.99 -7.52
CA GLU A 161 -14.69 19.78 -8.95
C GLU A 161 -15.34 18.48 -9.44
N VAL A 162 -15.38 17.45 -8.58
CA VAL A 162 -16.05 16.18 -8.84
C VAL A 162 -16.91 15.77 -7.63
N PRO A 163 -18.04 15.07 -7.84
CA PRO A 163 -18.81 14.53 -6.71
C PRO A 163 -17.98 13.53 -5.89
N LEU A 164 -18.22 13.50 -4.58
CA LEU A 164 -17.63 12.47 -3.72
C LEU A 164 -18.06 11.08 -4.17
N LYS A 165 -17.08 10.18 -4.23
CA LYS A 165 -17.32 8.76 -4.50
C LYS A 165 -18.07 8.16 -3.31
N GLU A 166 -19.14 7.43 -3.61
CA GLU A 166 -19.88 6.63 -2.64
C GLU A 166 -19.22 5.25 -2.52
N THR A 167 -18.92 4.84 -1.29
CA THR A 167 -18.47 3.48 -0.96
C THR A 167 -19.36 2.92 0.15
N ASN A 168 -19.82 1.68 -0.06
CA ASN A 168 -20.56 0.95 0.96
C ASN A 168 -19.55 0.17 1.79
N ILE A 169 -19.09 0.76 2.89
CA ILE A 169 -18.35 0.00 3.90
C ILE A 169 -19.34 -0.63 4.87
N SER A 170 -19.70 -1.89 4.65
CA SER A 170 -20.24 -2.75 5.71
C SER A 170 -19.09 -3.09 6.65
N GLU A 171 -18.94 -2.29 7.71
CA GLU A 171 -17.83 -2.33 8.68
C GLU A 171 -16.41 -2.18 8.07
N PRO A 172 -15.38 -1.81 8.86
CA PRO A 172 -14.00 -1.72 8.36
C PRO A 172 -13.40 -3.12 8.23
N GLY A 173 -13.66 -3.75 7.09
CA GLY A 173 -13.08 -5.02 6.69
C GLY A 173 -13.44 -5.30 5.24
N VAL A 174 -12.45 -5.16 4.36
CA VAL A 174 -12.39 -5.70 2.99
C VAL A 174 -13.66 -5.49 2.14
N GLU A 175 -13.62 -4.54 1.20
CA GLU A 175 -14.62 -4.47 0.13
C GLU A 175 -14.65 -5.82 -0.63
N THR A 176 -15.67 -6.64 -0.34
CA THR A 176 -15.97 -7.82 -1.15
C THR A 176 -16.70 -7.34 -2.39
N PHE A 177 -16.01 -7.32 -3.54
CA PHE A 177 -16.66 -7.13 -4.83
C PHE A 177 -17.53 -8.36 -5.12
N ILE A 178 -18.85 -8.23 -4.96
CA ILE A 178 -19.80 -9.20 -5.54
C ILE A 178 -19.77 -8.98 -7.05
N ALA A 179 -19.02 -9.84 -7.75
CA ALA A 179 -19.15 -9.98 -9.19
C ALA A 179 -20.59 -10.38 -9.53
N GLN A 180 -21.33 -9.49 -10.18
CA GLN A 180 -22.62 -9.83 -10.79
C GLN A 180 -22.38 -10.93 -11.83
N GLN A 181 -22.68 -12.18 -11.46
CA GLN A 181 -22.92 -13.22 -12.44
C GLN A 181 -24.16 -12.83 -13.24
N LYS A 182 -23.95 -12.36 -14.47
CA LYS A 182 -24.99 -12.34 -15.49
C LYS A 182 -25.44 -13.78 -15.69
N THR A 183 -26.63 -14.06 -15.22
CA THR A 183 -27.49 -15.17 -15.60
C THR A 183 -27.61 -15.21 -17.12
N LEU A 184 -27.01 -16.22 -17.74
CA LEU A 184 -27.43 -16.67 -19.06
C LEU A 184 -28.41 -17.82 -18.83
N HIS A 185 -29.70 -17.55 -19.04
CA HIS A 185 -30.74 -18.55 -19.23
C HIS A 185 -31.41 -18.22 -20.57
N LYS A 186 -30.99 -18.91 -21.64
CA LYS A 186 -31.85 -19.80 -22.43
C LYS A 186 -31.03 -20.51 -23.50
#